data_AF-A0ABD0QPT2-F1
#
_entry.id   AF-A0ABD0QPT2-F1
#
_cell.length_a   1.000
_cell.length_b   1.000
_cell.length_c   1.000
_cell.angle_alpha   90.00
_cell.angle_beta   90.00
_cell.angle_gamma   90.00
#
_symmetry.space_group_name_H-M   'P 1'
#
loop_
_entity.id
_entity.type
_entity.pdbx_description
1 polymer ?
#
loop_
_entity_poly.entity_id
_entity_poly.type
_entity_poly.pdbx_seq_one_letter_code
_entity_poly.pdbx_strand_id
1 'polypeptide(L)' 'ALQQDPFEPLQSVDLSALSMKTALLTALTSVKRVGNLQVLSIKDLCLEVGPADSHVVLRPWPGYMPKMLTTPFR' A
#
# COMPACT_ATOMS: atom_id res chain seq x y z
N ALA A 1 5.66 -5.75 -20.58
CA ALA A 1 6.76 -4.75 -20.65
C ALA A 1 7.71 -4.79 -19.44
N LEU A 2 7.49 -5.60 -18.38
CA LEU A 2 8.42 -5.77 -17.25
C LEU A 2 8.52 -7.24 -16.79
N GLN A 3 8.52 -8.19 -17.75
CA GLN A 3 8.55 -9.65 -17.48
C GLN A 3 9.75 -10.35 -18.15
N GLN A 4 10.64 -9.57 -18.74
CA GLN A 4 11.81 -10.07 -19.46
C GLN A 4 13.05 -9.40 -18.89
N ASP A 5 14.21 -9.99 -19.14
CA ASP A 5 15.50 -9.44 -18.75
C ASP A 5 15.59 -7.94 -19.04
N PRO A 6 16.09 -7.12 -18.10
CA PRO A 6 16.76 -7.48 -16.84
C PRO A 6 15.83 -7.62 -15.61
N PHE A 7 14.51 -7.66 -15.81
CA PHE A 7 13.54 -7.65 -14.71
C PHE A 7 13.16 -9.07 -14.30
N GLU A 8 13.24 -9.33 -13.00
CA GLU A 8 12.80 -10.60 -12.43
C GLU A 8 11.28 -10.78 -12.65
N PRO A 9 10.81 -11.99 -13.04
CA PRO A 9 9.38 -12.25 -13.22
C PRO A 9 8.60 -11.94 -11.95
N LEU A 10 7.46 -11.24 -12.09
CA LEU A 10 6.65 -10.86 -10.93
C LEU A 10 6.20 -12.06 -10.07
N GLN A 11 6.09 -13.25 -10.68
CA GLN A 11 5.67 -14.49 -10.04
C GLN A 11 6.74 -15.13 -9.14
N SER A 12 8.02 -14.78 -9.31
CA SER A 12 9.10 -15.31 -8.46
C SER A 12 9.32 -14.48 -7.20
N VAL A 13 8.77 -13.26 -7.15
CA VAL A 13 8.86 -12.38 -5.99
C VAL A 13 7.79 -12.75 -4.97
N ASP A 14 8.20 -12.82 -3.70
CA ASP A 14 7.27 -13.04 -2.60
C ASP A 14 6.20 -11.94 -2.53
N LEU A 15 4.94 -12.36 -2.31
CA LEU A 15 3.79 -11.45 -2.33
C LEU A 15 3.93 -10.34 -1.28
N SER A 16 4.57 -10.63 -0.14
CA SER A 16 4.82 -9.64 0.91
C SER A 16 5.75 -8.52 0.43
N ALA A 17 6.82 -8.87 -0.29
CA ALA A 17 7.80 -7.94 -0.82
C ALA A 17 7.20 -7.08 -1.94
N LEU A 18 6.41 -7.68 -2.83
CA LEU A 18 5.68 -6.95 -3.87
C LEU A 18 4.67 -5.98 -3.25
N SER A 19 3.87 -6.44 -2.28
CA SER A 19 2.87 -5.62 -1.61
C SER A 19 3.46 -4.45 -0.83
N MET A 20 4.65 -4.63 -0.23
CA MET A 20 5.34 -3.52 0.46
C MET A 20 5.82 -2.46 -0.53
N LYS A 21 6.42 -2.87 -1.64
CA LYS A 21 6.91 -1.96 -2.69
C LYS A 21 5.76 -1.17 -3.31
N THR A 22 4.63 -1.82 -3.60
CA THR A 22 3.45 -1.15 -4.14
C THR A 22 2.83 -0.19 -3.12
N ALA A 23 2.61 -0.62 -1.87
CA ALA A 23 2.09 0.26 -0.82
C ALA A 23 2.96 1.50 -0.59
N LEU A 24 4.29 1.34 -0.61
CA LEU A 24 5.25 2.44 -0.51
C LEU A 24 5.12 3.39 -1.71
N LEU A 25 5.14 2.87 -2.94
CA LEU A 25 5.00 3.69 -4.15
C LEU A 25 3.68 4.44 -4.16
N THR A 26 2.56 3.77 -3.88
CA THR A 26 1.23 4.37 -3.78
C THR A 26 1.21 5.50 -2.75
N ALA A 27 1.81 5.29 -1.57
CA ALA A 27 1.89 6.32 -0.55
C ALA A 27 2.72 7.53 -1.00
N LEU A 28 3.87 7.29 -1.63
CA LEU A 28 4.75 8.35 -2.14
C LEU A 28 4.08 9.14 -3.27
N THR A 29 3.41 8.47 -4.22
CA THR A 29 2.72 9.12 -5.34
C THR A 29 1.42 9.81 -4.94
N SER A 30 0.82 9.43 -3.81
CA SER A 30 -0.43 10.04 -3.33
C SER A 30 -0.24 11.42 -2.70
N VAL A 31 0.99 11.96 -2.65
CA VAL A 31 1.42 13.28 -2.12
C VAL A 31 0.28 14.06 -1.47
N LYS A 32 0.04 13.78 -0.18
CA LYS A 32 -0.67 14.67 0.76
C LYS A 32 -0.46 14.31 2.23
N ARG A 33 -0.13 13.06 2.60
CA ARG A 33 0.19 12.69 4.01
C ARG A 33 1.12 11.47 4.10
N VAL A 34 2.43 11.66 3.98
CA VAL A 34 3.45 10.61 4.26
C VAL A 34 3.26 9.98 5.66
N GLY A 35 2.73 10.74 6.63
CA GLY A 35 2.37 10.23 7.96
C GLY A 35 1.25 9.17 7.99
N ASN A 36 0.53 8.98 6.88
CA ASN A 36 -0.48 7.94 6.71
C ASN A 36 0.09 6.62 6.18
N LEU A 37 1.40 6.48 5.97
CA LEU A 37 2.02 5.20 5.58
C LEU A 37 1.75 4.09 6.61
N GLN A 38 1.69 4.44 7.91
CA GLN A 38 1.38 3.51 9.00
C GLN A 38 -0.05 2.93 8.92
N VAL A 39 -0.90 3.49 8.06
CA VAL A 39 -2.29 3.06 7.81
C VAL A 39 -2.35 1.89 6.83
N LEU A 40 -1.37 1.82 5.92
CA LEU A 40 -1.31 0.80 4.88
C LEU A 40 -0.65 -0.44 5.48
N SER A 41 -1.39 -1.53 5.56
CA SER A 41 -0.92 -2.78 6.15
C SER A 41 -1.32 -3.96 5.28
N ILE A 42 -0.50 -5.00 5.29
CA ILE A 42 -0.73 -6.27 4.57
C ILE A 42 -1.45 -7.32 5.42
N LYS A 43 -1.92 -6.95 6.63
CA LYS A 43 -2.74 -7.85 7.47
C LYS A 43 -4.05 -8.15 6.75
N ASP A 44 -4.60 -9.36 6.95
CA ASP A 44 -5.89 -9.77 6.36
C ASP A 44 -7.03 -8.80 6.66
N LEU A 45 -6.95 -8.07 7.78
CA LEU A 45 -7.94 -7.05 8.16
C LEU A 45 -7.88 -5.77 7.30
N CYS A 46 -6.79 -5.57 6.56
CA CYS A 46 -6.47 -4.38 5.76
C CYS A 46 -6.37 -4.71 4.27
N LEU A 47 -6.56 -5.97 3.88
CA LEU A 47 -6.41 -6.42 2.50
C LEU A 47 -7.57 -7.35 2.15
N GLU A 48 -8.32 -6.98 1.13
CA GLU A 48 -9.44 -7.78 0.62
C GLU A 48 -9.19 -8.11 -0.84
N VAL A 49 -9.22 -9.40 -1.15
CA VAL A 49 -9.05 -9.90 -2.52
C VAL A 49 -10.43 -10.19 -3.08
N GLY A 50 -10.74 -9.57 -4.22
CA GLY A 50 -12.00 -9.78 -4.91
C GLY A 50 -12.12 -11.20 -5.47
N PRO A 51 -13.33 -11.63 -5.87
CA PRO A 51 -13.53 -12.95 -6.45
C PRO A 51 -12.62 -13.15 -7.67
N ALA A 52 -12.05 -14.35 -7.75
CA ALA A 52 -11.09 -14.78 -8.78
C ALA A 52 -9.86 -13.86 -8.92
N ASP A 53 -9.39 -13.28 -7.81
CA ASP A 53 -8.22 -12.38 -7.76
C ASP A 53 -8.31 -11.19 -8.72
N SER A 54 -9.53 -10.79 -9.08
CA SER A 54 -9.79 -9.75 -10.08
C SER A 54 -9.30 -8.36 -9.64
N HIS A 55 -9.25 -8.12 -8.33
CA HIS A 55 -8.79 -6.87 -7.74
C HIS A 55 -8.38 -7.08 -6.28
N VAL A 56 -7.59 -6.13 -5.77
CA VAL A 56 -7.20 -6.07 -4.36
C VAL A 56 -7.57 -4.71 -3.81
N VAL A 57 -8.36 -4.69 -2.75
CA VAL A 57 -8.72 -3.50 -2.00
C VAL A 57 -7.84 -3.43 -0.76
N LEU A 58 -7.01 -2.39 -0.68
CA LEU A 58 -6.27 -2.09 0.53
C LEU A 58 -7.09 -1.13 1.40
N ARG A 59 -7.49 -1.58 2.58
CA ARG A 59 -8.24 -0.81 3.56
C ARG A 59 -7.29 -0.24 4.63
N PRO A 60 -7.53 0.99 5.10
CA PRO A 60 -6.85 1.53 6.27
C PRO A 60 -6.93 0.62 7.50
N TRP A 61 -5.83 0.48 8.24
CA TRP A 61 -5.87 -0.20 9.54
C TRP A 61 -6.89 0.49 10.47
N PRO A 62 -7.91 -0.21 10.98
CA PRO A 62 -9.00 0.42 11.72
C PRO A 62 -8.56 1.07 13.04
N GLY A 63 -7.46 0.62 13.62
CA GLY A 63 -6.89 1.18 14.84
C GLY A 63 -6.05 2.44 14.61
N TYR A 64 -5.87 2.87 13.36
CA TYR A 64 -5.08 4.06 13.08
C TYR A 64 -5.89 5.33 13.36
N MET A 65 -5.38 6.17 14.25
CA MET A 65 -5.89 7.51 14.48
C MET A 65 -5.03 8.53 13.73
N PRO A 66 -5.56 9.24 12.71
CA PRO A 66 -4.80 10.25 11.98
C PRO A 66 -4.35 11.34 12.95
N LYS A 67 -3.04 11.58 13.05
CA LYS A 67 -2.53 12.75 13.76
C LYS A 67 -3.04 13.98 13.01
N MET A 68 -3.98 14.71 13.61
CA MET A 68 -4.42 16.00 13.10
C MET A 68 -3.21 16.93 13.06
N LEU A 69 -2.79 17.34 11.86
CA LEU A 69 -1.91 18.49 11.72
C LEU A 69 -2.77 19.72 12.01
N THR A 70 -2.96 20.04 13.28
CA THR A 70 -3.42 21.37 13.68
C THR A 70 -2.30 22.35 13.32
N THR A 71 -2.30 22.84 12.10
CA THR A 71 -1.64 24.13 11.85
C THR A 71 -2.57 25.18 12.46
N PRO A 72 -2.22 25.83 13.58
CA PRO A 72 -2.94 27.03 13.95
C PRO A 72 -2.76 28.00 12.78
N PHE A 73 -3.85 28.36 12.11
CA PHE A 73 -3.84 29.51 11.22
C PHE A 73 -3.42 30.71 12.09
N ARG A 74 -2.23 31.23 11.84
CA ARG A 74 -1.77 32.51 12.37
C ARG A 74 -1.27 33.36 11.22
#